data_AF-A0A2G2B6I3-F1
#
_entry.id   AF-A0A2G2B6I3-F1
#
_cell.length_a   1.000
_cell.length_b   1.000
_cell.length_c   1.000
_cell.angle_alpha   90.00
_cell.angle_beta   90.00
_cell.angle_gamma   90.00
#
_symmetry.space_group_name_H-M   'P 1'
#
loop_
_entity.id
_entity.type
_entity.pdbx_description
1 polymer ?
#
loop_
_entity_poly.entity_id
_entity_poly.type
_entity_poly.pdbx_seq_one_letter_code
_entity_poly.pdbx_strand_id
1 'polypeptide(L)'
;MIDTDLSKALQDKIMQSPAYQLAYEDPDLMAEDDLRPLRLQMELLKPERILHEHGINSTVVVFGSARTISLEQAQQRLKQAERPLADTPGNEDAQKALNVAIRQHRQARYYEQARRFAALVSKRFQKKERRDFVVVTGGGPGIMEAANRGAFEMEARSIGLNITLPHEQKPNPFITPELAFRFHYFALRKMHFLMRAKALVAFPGGFGTFDELFEALTLIQTRKMQCIPVVLFGAEFWQQAINFDFLISEGVIAAKDRDLFTFVETAEQAIDVLQDFYQGKPPQ
;
A
#
# COMPACT_ATOMS: atom_id res chain seq x y z
N MET A 1 -13.16 47.52 -45.41
CA MET A 1 -12.23 46.39 -45.29
C MET A 1 -11.63 46.48 -43.90
N ILE A 2 -11.73 45.43 -43.09
CA ILE A 2 -11.04 45.40 -41.80
C ILE A 2 -9.54 45.38 -42.10
N ASP A 3 -8.78 46.23 -41.42
CA ASP A 3 -7.33 46.30 -41.52
C ASP A 3 -6.72 44.90 -41.29
N THR A 4 -5.87 44.45 -42.22
CA THR A 4 -5.27 43.11 -42.20
C THR A 4 -4.46 42.88 -40.92
N ASP A 5 -3.83 43.92 -40.39
CA ASP A 5 -3.05 43.83 -39.14
C ASP A 5 -3.96 43.67 -37.92
N LEU A 6 -5.12 44.33 -37.91
CA LEU A 6 -6.14 44.16 -36.87
C LEU A 6 -6.75 42.75 -36.91
N SER A 7 -7.03 42.24 -38.12
CA SER A 7 -7.56 40.88 -38.28
C SER A 7 -6.58 39.83 -37.74
N LYS A 8 -5.28 39.96 -38.04
CA LYS A 8 -4.26 39.03 -37.55
C LYS A 8 -4.11 39.09 -36.03
N ALA A 9 -4.08 40.30 -35.46
CA ALA A 9 -4.00 40.48 -34.01
C ALA A 9 -5.23 39.91 -33.26
N LEU A 10 -6.42 40.01 -33.85
CA LEU A 10 -7.63 39.39 -33.29
C LEU A 10 -7.57 37.86 -33.36
N GLN A 11 -7.08 37.31 -34.47
CA GLN A 11 -6.91 35.87 -34.62
C GLN A 11 -5.90 35.31 -33.61
N ASP A 12 -4.78 36.00 -33.40
CA ASP A 12 -3.78 35.61 -32.39
C ASP A 12 -4.39 35.63 -30.97
N LYS A 13 -5.20 36.65 -30.64
CA LYS A 13 -5.93 36.70 -29.36
C LYS A 13 -6.92 35.56 -29.19
N ILE A 14 -7.64 35.16 -30.26
CA ILE A 14 -8.55 34.02 -30.21
C ILE A 14 -7.77 32.74 -29.95
N MET A 15 -6.67 32.51 -30.69
CA MET A 15 -5.86 31.29 -30.55
C MET A 15 -5.18 31.16 -29.18
N GLN A 16 -4.94 32.27 -28.48
CA GLN A 16 -4.38 32.29 -27.12
C GLN A 16 -5.45 32.26 -26.02
N SER A 17 -6.73 32.38 -26.37
CA SER A 17 -7.82 32.37 -25.40
C SER A 17 -8.03 30.96 -24.83
N PRO A 18 -8.17 30.78 -23.51
CA PRO A 18 -8.53 29.48 -22.91
C PRO A 18 -9.81 28.89 -23.52
N ALA A 19 -10.78 29.74 -23.89
CA ALA A 19 -12.03 29.31 -24.52
C ALA A 19 -11.85 28.68 -25.92
N TYR A 20 -10.70 28.86 -26.57
CA TYR A 20 -10.36 28.25 -27.86
C TYR A 20 -9.54 26.95 -27.70
N GLN A 21 -9.06 26.65 -26.49
CA GLN A 21 -8.36 25.41 -26.19
C GLN A 21 -9.34 24.23 -26.17
N LEU A 22 -8.86 23.05 -26.56
CA LEU A 22 -9.66 21.82 -26.45
C LEU A 22 -9.83 21.46 -24.96
N ALA A 23 -11.07 21.19 -24.54
CA ALA A 23 -11.41 20.97 -23.14
C ALA A 23 -10.59 19.84 -22.46
N TYR A 24 -10.22 18.79 -23.18
CA TYR A 24 -9.43 17.68 -22.63
C TYR A 24 -7.92 17.98 -22.54
N GLU A 25 -7.47 19.07 -23.15
CA GLU A 25 -6.10 19.58 -23.07
C GLU A 25 -5.98 20.70 -22.05
N ASP A 26 -7.08 21.18 -21.47
CA ASP A 26 -7.15 22.28 -20.52
C ASP A 26 -7.03 21.78 -19.06
N PRO A 27 -5.85 21.95 -18.42
CA PRO A 27 -5.64 21.52 -17.04
C PRO A 27 -6.38 22.38 -16.02
N ASP A 28 -6.66 23.65 -16.33
CA ASP A 28 -7.32 24.59 -15.42
C ASP A 28 -8.80 24.23 -15.33
N LEU A 29 -9.45 24.00 -16.47
CA LEU A 29 -10.80 23.44 -16.53
C LEU A 29 -10.85 22.11 -15.76
N MET A 30 -9.93 21.18 -16.05
CA MET A 30 -9.85 19.89 -15.36
C MET A 30 -9.58 19.99 -13.85
N ALA A 31 -9.16 21.15 -13.31
CA ALA A 31 -8.98 21.37 -11.88
C ALA A 31 -10.26 21.87 -11.18
N GLU A 32 -11.27 22.34 -11.92
CA GLU A 32 -12.52 22.90 -11.37
C GLU A 32 -13.30 21.87 -10.53
N ASP A 33 -13.99 22.34 -9.50
CA ASP A 33 -14.61 21.46 -8.50
C ASP A 33 -15.75 20.59 -9.05
N ASP A 34 -16.50 21.10 -10.03
CA ASP A 34 -17.61 20.40 -10.69
C ASP A 34 -17.15 19.29 -11.63
N LEU A 35 -15.89 19.33 -12.12
CA LEU A 35 -15.27 18.24 -12.89
C LEU A 35 -14.64 17.14 -12.04
N ARG A 36 -14.81 17.19 -10.70
CA ARG A 36 -14.40 16.11 -9.80
C ARG A 36 -14.91 14.73 -10.21
N PRO A 37 -16.17 14.52 -10.68
CA PRO A 37 -16.63 13.22 -11.15
C PRO A 37 -15.79 12.66 -12.31
N LEU A 38 -15.32 13.51 -13.24
CA LEU A 38 -14.45 13.09 -14.33
C LEU A 38 -13.06 12.70 -13.81
N ARG A 39 -12.49 13.47 -12.87
CA ARG A 39 -11.21 13.12 -12.23
C ARG A 39 -11.29 11.79 -11.49
N LEU A 40 -12.38 11.53 -10.75
CA LEU A 40 -12.62 10.26 -10.07
C LEU A 40 -12.71 9.11 -11.08
N GLN A 41 -13.42 9.29 -12.20
CA GLN A 41 -13.50 8.30 -13.27
C GLN A 41 -12.11 8.02 -13.88
N MET A 42 -11.28 9.04 -14.07
CA MET A 42 -9.92 8.87 -14.57
C MET A 42 -9.02 8.10 -13.59
N GLU A 43 -9.10 8.39 -12.29
CA GLU A 43 -8.37 7.63 -11.26
C GLU A 43 -8.87 6.19 -11.11
N LEU A 44 -10.13 5.90 -11.46
CA LEU A 44 -10.63 4.54 -11.55
C LEU A 44 -10.07 3.83 -12.80
N LEU A 45 -10.18 4.44 -13.98
CA LEU A 45 -9.94 3.77 -15.26
C LEU A 45 -8.46 3.59 -15.58
N LYS A 46 -7.60 4.58 -15.27
CA LYS A 46 -6.18 4.54 -15.66
C LYS A 46 -5.44 3.34 -15.05
N PRO A 47 -5.50 3.09 -13.72
CA PRO A 47 -4.83 1.93 -13.15
C PRO A 47 -5.43 0.62 -13.65
N GLU A 48 -6.75 0.51 -13.78
CA GLU A 48 -7.40 -0.71 -14.28
C GLU A 48 -6.95 -1.09 -15.70
N ARG A 49 -6.85 -0.10 -16.60
CA ARG A 49 -6.36 -0.32 -17.97
C ARG A 49 -4.92 -0.80 -17.98
N ILE A 50 -4.04 -0.11 -17.25
CA ILE A 50 -2.61 -0.44 -17.21
C ILE A 50 -2.41 -1.83 -16.58
N LEU A 51 -3.11 -2.15 -15.49
CA LEU A 51 -3.06 -3.47 -14.87
C LEU A 51 -3.52 -4.56 -15.82
N HIS A 52 -4.58 -4.32 -16.60
CA HIS A 52 -5.07 -5.26 -17.61
C HIS A 52 -4.06 -5.47 -18.77
N GLU A 53 -3.47 -4.39 -19.30
CA GLU A 53 -2.42 -4.45 -20.33
C GLU A 53 -1.19 -5.23 -19.84
N HIS A 54 -0.89 -5.13 -18.55
CA HIS A 54 0.16 -5.90 -17.90
C HIS A 54 -0.30 -7.29 -17.41
N GLY A 55 -1.48 -7.77 -17.81
CA GLY A 55 -1.97 -9.11 -17.49
C GLY A 55 -2.07 -9.39 -15.98
N ILE A 56 -2.29 -8.36 -15.16
CA ILE A 56 -2.40 -8.49 -13.71
C ILE A 56 -3.83 -8.88 -13.35
N ASN A 57 -4.04 -10.18 -13.09
CA ASN A 57 -5.37 -10.72 -12.84
C ASN A 57 -5.72 -10.77 -11.35
N SER A 58 -4.71 -10.89 -10.48
CA SER A 58 -4.92 -10.98 -9.03
C SER A 58 -3.77 -10.35 -8.26
N THR A 59 -4.08 -9.81 -7.07
CA THR A 59 -3.11 -9.15 -6.20
C THR A 59 -3.10 -9.73 -4.79
N VAL A 60 -1.97 -9.56 -4.11
CA VAL A 60 -1.86 -9.70 -2.65
C VAL A 60 -1.56 -8.35 -2.06
N VAL A 61 -2.49 -7.87 -1.25
CA VAL A 61 -2.34 -6.58 -0.60
C VAL A 61 -1.44 -6.74 0.62
N VAL A 62 -0.41 -5.91 0.72
CA VAL A 62 0.48 -5.88 1.89
C VAL A 62 0.48 -4.51 2.53
N PHE A 63 0.03 -4.45 3.78
CA PHE A 63 -0.04 -3.24 4.59
C PHE A 63 0.84 -3.32 5.83
N GLY A 64 1.26 -2.16 6.33
CA GLY A 64 1.94 -2.03 7.60
C GLY A 64 2.59 -0.68 7.79
N SER A 65 3.35 -0.55 8.87
CA SER A 65 4.02 0.71 9.23
C SER A 65 4.98 1.21 8.14
N ALA A 66 4.82 2.48 7.76
CA ALA A 66 5.79 3.23 6.96
C ALA A 66 7.08 3.61 7.72
N ARG A 67 7.15 3.30 9.02
CA ARG A 67 8.27 3.69 9.91
C ARG A 67 9.17 2.52 10.28
N THR A 68 8.77 1.30 9.98
CA THR A 68 9.60 0.10 10.17
C THR A 68 10.81 0.19 9.23
N ILE A 69 11.98 -0.28 9.66
CA ILE A 69 13.21 -0.24 8.87
C ILE A 69 13.78 -1.65 8.74
N SER A 70 14.70 -1.85 7.79
CA SER A 70 15.35 -3.15 7.61
C SER A 70 16.18 -3.53 8.83
N LEU A 71 16.46 -4.82 8.99
CA LEU A 71 17.29 -5.30 10.10
C LEU A 71 18.69 -4.66 10.07
N GLU A 72 19.27 -4.53 8.88
CA GLU A 72 20.56 -3.88 8.67
C GLU A 72 20.54 -2.41 9.15
N GLN A 73 19.56 -1.63 8.73
CA GLN A 73 19.41 -0.23 9.13
C GLN A 73 19.19 -0.11 10.64
N ALA A 74 18.39 -1.01 11.23
CA ALA A 74 18.13 -1.01 12.65
C ALA A 74 19.37 -1.32 13.49
N GLN A 75 20.19 -2.28 13.05
CA GLN A 75 21.47 -2.60 13.70
C GLN A 75 22.46 -1.43 13.62
N GLN A 76 22.54 -0.76 12.47
CA GLN A 76 23.38 0.44 12.32
C GLN A 76 22.93 1.56 13.26
N ARG A 77 21.62 1.84 13.34
CA ARG A 77 21.07 2.87 14.23
C ARG A 77 21.26 2.52 15.70
N LEU A 78 21.12 1.25 16.08
CA LEU A 78 21.37 0.80 17.44
C LEU A 78 22.83 1.06 17.84
N LYS A 79 23.79 0.63 17.02
CA LYS A 79 25.22 0.89 17.25
C LYS A 79 25.54 2.39 17.31
N GLN A 80 24.87 3.22 16.52
CA GLN A 80 25.05 4.67 16.55
C GLN A 80 24.50 5.30 17.83
N ALA A 81 23.35 4.81 18.32
CA ALA A 81 22.71 5.31 19.54
C ALA A 81 23.44 4.89 20.83
N GLU A 82 24.20 3.79 20.81
CA GLU A 82 25.00 3.34 21.96
C GLU A 82 26.25 4.19 22.21
N ARG A 83 26.84 4.80 21.17
CA ARG A 83 28.11 5.56 21.29
C ARG A 83 28.04 6.75 22.26
N PRO A 84 27.05 7.66 22.20
CA PRO A 84 27.02 8.83 23.08
C PRO A 84 26.83 8.48 24.57
N LEU A 85 26.21 7.34 24.87
CA LEU A 85 26.04 6.85 26.25
C LEU A 85 27.34 6.27 26.82
N ALA A 86 28.23 5.76 25.97
CA ALA A 86 29.58 5.36 26.38
C ALA A 86 30.44 6.58 26.72
N ASP A 87 30.28 7.68 25.96
CA ASP A 87 31.06 8.91 26.14
C ASP A 87 30.51 9.83 27.25
N THR A 88 29.20 9.84 27.47
CA THR A 88 28.55 10.68 28.51
C THR A 88 27.41 9.91 29.20
N PRO A 89 27.73 9.13 30.25
CA PRO A 89 26.73 8.43 31.03
C PRO A 89 25.75 9.42 31.67
N GLY A 90 24.44 9.24 31.44
CA GLY A 90 23.39 10.09 32.01
C GLY A 90 22.76 11.12 31.06
N ASN A 91 23.15 11.15 29.78
CA ASN A 91 22.47 11.99 28.78
C ASN A 91 21.06 11.44 28.48
N GLU A 92 20.02 12.16 28.91
CA GLU A 92 18.62 11.76 28.73
C GLU A 92 18.21 11.63 27.25
N ASP A 93 18.73 12.50 26.38
CA ASP A 93 18.38 12.47 24.96
C ASP A 93 19.06 11.30 24.23
N ALA A 94 20.29 10.97 24.64
CA ALA A 94 20.96 9.76 24.19
C ALA A 94 20.22 8.50 24.65
N GLN A 95 19.70 8.48 25.89
CA GLN A 95 18.89 7.37 26.40
C GLN A 95 17.56 7.24 25.64
N LYS A 96 16.88 8.36 25.34
CA LYS A 96 15.67 8.36 24.49
C LYS A 96 15.96 7.82 23.09
N ALA A 97 17.06 8.25 22.48
CA ALA A 97 17.49 7.77 21.17
C ALA A 97 17.79 6.26 21.16
N LEU A 98 18.47 5.76 22.21
CA LEU A 98 18.72 4.33 22.38
C LEU A 98 17.41 3.53 22.51
N ASN A 99 16.47 4.00 23.33
CA ASN A 99 15.17 3.35 23.49
C ASN A 99 14.38 3.29 22.17
N VAL A 100 14.48 4.34 21.34
CA VAL A 100 13.91 4.35 19.99
C VAL A 100 14.60 3.30 19.10
N ALA A 101 15.93 3.24 19.11
CA ALA A 101 16.70 2.30 18.30
C ALA A 101 16.45 0.83 18.69
N ILE A 102 16.38 0.52 20.00
CA ILE A 102 16.01 -0.82 20.51
C ILE A 102 14.63 -1.23 19.98
N ARG A 103 13.65 -0.32 20.06
CA ARG A 103 12.31 -0.57 19.55
C ARG A 103 12.30 -0.77 18.03
N GLN A 104 13.05 0.03 17.28
CA GLN A 104 13.21 -0.15 15.83
C GLN A 104 13.84 -1.50 15.49
N HIS A 105 14.87 -1.92 16.22
CA HIS A 105 15.52 -3.22 16.06
C HIS A 105 14.54 -4.38 16.31
N ARG A 106 13.74 -4.31 17.38
CA ARG A 106 12.69 -5.30 17.63
C ARG A 106 11.67 -5.37 16.48
N GLN A 107 11.22 -4.21 15.98
CA GLN A 107 10.24 -4.16 14.89
C GLN A 107 10.82 -4.57 13.54
N ALA A 108 12.14 -4.51 13.33
CA ALA A 108 12.79 -4.85 12.07
C ALA A 108 12.53 -6.30 11.63
N ARG A 109 12.21 -7.20 12.58
CA ARG A 109 11.73 -8.55 12.26
C ARG A 109 10.54 -8.54 11.29
N TYR A 110 9.63 -7.58 11.43
CA TYR A 110 8.46 -7.46 10.55
C TYR A 110 8.83 -6.99 9.15
N TYR A 111 9.89 -6.17 8.99
CA TYR A 111 10.42 -5.83 7.68
C TYR A 111 10.93 -7.10 6.98
N GLU A 112 11.74 -7.91 7.66
CA GLU A 112 12.27 -9.14 7.06
C GLU A 112 11.17 -10.16 6.76
N GLN A 113 10.15 -10.29 7.62
CA GLN A 113 8.99 -11.15 7.35
C GLN A 113 8.17 -10.65 6.16
N ALA A 114 7.95 -9.34 6.01
CA ALA A 114 7.24 -8.77 4.85
C ALA A 114 8.00 -9.01 3.54
N ARG A 115 9.32 -8.78 3.55
CA ARG A 115 10.21 -9.07 2.42
C ARG A 115 10.21 -10.56 2.09
N ARG A 116 10.33 -11.43 3.09
CA ARG A 116 10.31 -12.89 2.92
C ARG A 116 8.97 -13.37 2.35
N PHE A 117 7.85 -12.91 2.91
CA PHE A 117 6.51 -13.25 2.44
C PHE A 117 6.33 -12.87 0.97
N ALA A 118 6.67 -11.62 0.62
CA ALA A 118 6.56 -11.13 -0.75
C ALA A 118 7.46 -11.89 -1.74
N ALA A 119 8.65 -12.32 -1.31
CA ALA A 119 9.51 -13.18 -2.11
C ALA A 119 8.89 -14.57 -2.32
N LEU A 120 8.35 -15.20 -1.27
CA LEU A 120 7.72 -16.52 -1.37
C LEU A 120 6.49 -16.50 -2.30
N VAL A 121 5.60 -15.53 -2.12
CA VAL A 121 4.37 -15.43 -2.91
C VAL A 121 4.70 -15.12 -4.37
N SER A 122 5.61 -14.17 -4.62
CA SER A 122 6.05 -13.82 -5.98
C SER A 122 6.72 -15.00 -6.67
N LYS A 123 7.68 -15.65 -6.00
CA LYS A 123 8.35 -16.84 -6.52
C LYS A 123 7.36 -17.94 -6.87
N ARG A 124 6.28 -18.10 -6.11
CA ARG A 124 5.30 -19.18 -6.33
C ARG A 124 4.32 -18.87 -7.46
N PHE A 125 3.85 -17.63 -7.56
CA PHE A 125 2.70 -17.27 -8.39
C PHE A 125 3.03 -16.39 -9.60
N GLN A 126 4.24 -15.84 -9.69
CA GLN A 126 4.71 -15.04 -10.82
C GLN A 126 5.84 -15.74 -11.61
N LYS A 127 5.66 -17.01 -11.99
CA LYS A 127 6.62 -17.77 -12.82
C LYS A 127 6.18 -17.78 -14.28
N LYS A 128 7.15 -17.63 -15.20
CA LYS A 128 6.93 -17.64 -16.66
C LYS A 128 5.98 -16.51 -17.07
N GLU A 129 4.87 -16.83 -17.74
CA GLU A 129 3.87 -15.85 -18.20
C GLU A 129 2.79 -15.55 -17.15
N ARG A 130 2.82 -16.23 -16.01
CA ARG A 130 1.82 -16.07 -14.96
C ARG A 130 2.08 -14.80 -14.14
N ARG A 131 1.03 -14.02 -13.88
CA ARG A 131 1.06 -12.77 -13.10
C ARG A 131 -0.08 -12.73 -12.08
N ASP A 132 -0.14 -13.77 -11.26
CA ASP A 132 -1.12 -13.88 -10.19
C ASP A 132 -0.50 -13.52 -8.84
N PHE A 133 -1.36 -13.12 -7.90
CA PHE A 133 -0.97 -12.72 -6.55
C PHE A 133 0.16 -11.66 -6.55
N VAL A 134 0.07 -10.72 -7.49
CA VAL A 134 1.06 -9.65 -7.64
C VAL A 134 1.02 -8.80 -6.38
N VAL A 135 2.17 -8.59 -5.76
CA VAL A 135 2.28 -7.82 -4.52
C VAL A 135 1.87 -6.38 -4.80
N VAL A 136 0.86 -5.88 -4.08
CA VAL A 136 0.41 -4.49 -4.13
C VAL A 136 0.56 -3.84 -2.76
N THR A 137 1.15 -2.64 -2.74
CA THR A 137 1.39 -1.88 -1.51
C THR A 137 1.01 -0.42 -1.73
N GLY A 138 1.05 0.38 -0.66
CA GLY A 138 0.90 1.84 -0.77
C GLY A 138 2.12 2.56 -1.35
N GLY A 139 3.17 1.84 -1.73
CA GLY A 139 4.35 2.37 -2.42
C GLY A 139 5.29 3.23 -1.58
N GLY A 140 5.05 3.35 -0.26
CA GLY A 140 5.92 4.06 0.67
C GLY A 140 7.10 3.24 1.20
N PRO A 141 7.87 3.77 2.17
CA PRO A 141 8.93 3.09 2.90
C PRO A 141 8.36 2.07 3.90
N GLY A 142 9.26 1.40 4.62
CA GLY A 142 8.92 0.46 5.69
C GLY A 142 8.34 -0.83 5.18
N ILE A 143 7.23 -1.30 5.76
CA ILE A 143 6.65 -2.60 5.37
C ILE A 143 6.27 -2.64 3.89
N MET A 144 5.77 -1.53 3.35
CA MET A 144 5.43 -1.42 1.92
C MET A 144 6.67 -1.64 1.05
N GLU A 145 7.76 -0.93 1.35
CA GLU A 145 9.05 -1.12 0.68
C GLU A 145 9.57 -2.55 0.84
N ALA A 146 9.51 -3.12 2.05
CA ALA A 146 9.96 -4.48 2.30
C ALA A 146 9.25 -5.49 1.39
N ALA A 147 7.94 -5.37 1.26
CA ALA A 147 7.13 -6.21 0.39
C ALA A 147 7.48 -5.99 -1.09
N ASN A 148 7.57 -4.74 -1.58
CA ASN A 148 7.99 -4.48 -2.95
C ASN A 148 9.39 -5.04 -3.23
N ARG A 149 10.33 -4.87 -2.29
CA ARG A 149 11.70 -5.39 -2.35
C ARG A 149 11.72 -6.92 -2.44
N GLY A 150 10.93 -7.61 -1.63
CA GLY A 150 10.85 -9.07 -1.66
C GLY A 150 10.39 -9.62 -3.01
N ALA A 151 9.42 -8.95 -3.66
CA ALA A 151 8.99 -9.29 -5.01
C ALA A 151 10.08 -8.97 -6.05
N PHE A 152 10.70 -7.79 -5.96
CA PHE A 152 11.79 -7.35 -6.83
C PHE A 152 12.98 -8.32 -6.84
N GLU A 153 13.37 -8.83 -5.68
CA GLU A 153 14.49 -9.78 -5.54
C GLU A 153 14.22 -11.13 -6.21
N MET A 154 12.96 -11.45 -6.49
CA MET A 154 12.55 -12.63 -7.26
C MET A 154 12.33 -12.31 -8.75
N GLU A 155 12.76 -11.13 -9.20
CA GLU A 155 12.54 -10.62 -10.57
C GLU A 155 11.05 -10.57 -10.95
N ALA A 156 10.18 -10.44 -9.95
CA ALA A 156 8.73 -10.42 -10.13
C ALA A 156 8.19 -8.99 -10.18
N ARG A 157 6.97 -8.85 -10.71
CA ARG A 157 6.27 -7.56 -10.76
C ARG A 157 5.75 -7.20 -9.36
N SER A 158 5.75 -5.92 -9.03
CA SER A 158 5.15 -5.39 -7.81
C SER A 158 4.54 -4.01 -8.05
N ILE A 159 3.41 -3.75 -7.42
CA ILE A 159 2.58 -2.56 -7.64
C ILE A 159 2.75 -1.59 -6.46
N GLY A 160 2.81 -0.31 -6.78
CA GLY A 160 2.76 0.78 -5.81
C GLY A 160 1.56 1.68 -6.07
N LEU A 161 0.62 1.74 -5.13
CA LEU A 161 -0.48 2.70 -5.15
C LEU A 161 -0.11 3.86 -4.22
N ASN A 162 0.66 4.84 -4.69
CA ASN A 162 1.03 6.03 -3.93
C ASN A 162 -0.13 7.02 -3.83
N ILE A 163 -0.08 7.93 -2.85
CA ILE A 163 -1.07 8.99 -2.66
C ILE A 163 -0.36 10.33 -2.49
N THR A 164 -0.95 11.41 -3.03
CA THR A 164 -0.49 12.77 -2.79
C THR A 164 -0.74 13.16 -1.33
N LEU A 165 0.31 13.62 -0.65
CA LEU A 165 0.27 14.06 0.75
C LEU A 165 0.88 15.46 0.89
N PRO A 166 0.56 16.22 1.96
CA PRO A 166 1.16 17.54 2.20
C PRO A 166 2.70 17.53 2.24
N HIS A 167 3.28 16.41 2.68
CA HIS A 167 4.70 16.12 2.53
C HIS A 167 4.83 14.91 1.61
N GLU A 168 5.35 15.13 0.41
CA GLU A 168 5.36 14.10 -0.64
C GLU A 168 6.25 12.92 -0.24
N GLN A 169 5.64 11.74 -0.21
CA GLN A 169 6.36 10.49 -0.04
C GLN A 169 6.81 10.01 -1.43
N LYS A 170 8.12 9.97 -1.66
CA LYS A 170 8.67 9.36 -2.88
C LYS A 170 8.29 7.86 -2.91
N PRO A 171 7.92 7.32 -4.08
CA PRO A 171 7.74 5.88 -4.22
C PRO A 171 9.03 5.15 -3.89
N ASN A 172 8.92 4.01 -3.21
CA ASN A 172 10.09 3.18 -2.93
C ASN A 172 10.69 2.60 -4.24
N PRO A 173 12.00 2.33 -4.29
CA PRO A 173 12.70 2.03 -5.54
C PRO A 173 12.47 0.60 -6.07
N PHE A 174 11.68 -0.23 -5.37
CA PHE A 174 11.46 -1.63 -5.72
C PHE A 174 10.11 -1.88 -6.41
N ILE A 175 9.32 -0.83 -6.62
CA ILE A 175 8.10 -0.87 -7.40
C ILE A 175 8.46 -1.05 -8.88
N THR A 176 7.70 -1.87 -9.60
CA THR A 176 7.82 -1.96 -11.06
C THR A 176 7.46 -0.60 -11.68
N PRO A 177 8.32 0.02 -12.51
CA PRO A 177 8.09 1.37 -13.03
C PRO A 177 6.74 1.57 -13.72
N GLU A 178 6.29 0.61 -14.52
CA GLU A 178 5.00 0.69 -15.23
C GLU A 178 3.78 0.49 -14.32
N LEU A 179 4.00 0.04 -13.07
CA LEU A 179 2.97 -0.27 -12.07
C LEU A 179 3.06 0.65 -10.83
N ALA A 180 3.66 1.82 -11.00
CA ALA A 180 3.67 2.89 -10.00
C ALA A 180 2.54 3.89 -10.29
N PHE A 181 1.48 3.85 -9.49
CA PHE A 181 0.31 4.71 -9.63
C PHE A 181 0.30 5.77 -8.53
N ARG A 182 -0.08 7.00 -8.88
CA ARG A 182 -0.22 8.10 -7.91
C ARG A 182 -1.66 8.59 -7.93
N PHE A 183 -2.31 8.51 -6.78
CA PHE A 183 -3.69 8.92 -6.56
C PHE A 183 -3.75 10.28 -5.86
N HIS A 184 -4.83 11.02 -6.11
CA HIS A 184 -5.25 12.15 -5.32
C HIS A 184 -6.36 11.75 -4.34
N TYR A 185 -7.28 10.87 -4.74
CA TYR A 185 -8.44 10.49 -3.93
C TYR A 185 -8.21 9.18 -3.17
N PHE A 186 -8.23 9.24 -1.83
CA PHE A 186 -8.09 8.06 -0.97
C PHE A 186 -9.10 6.95 -1.27
N ALA A 187 -10.36 7.31 -1.54
CA ALA A 187 -11.41 6.33 -1.81
C ALA A 187 -11.11 5.45 -3.04
N LEU A 188 -10.58 6.05 -4.11
CA LEU A 188 -10.23 5.33 -5.33
C LEU A 188 -9.01 4.43 -5.09
N ARG A 189 -8.01 4.95 -4.37
CA ARG A 189 -6.85 4.15 -3.97
C ARG A 189 -7.24 2.92 -3.16
N LYS A 190 -8.11 3.07 -2.16
CA LYS A 190 -8.67 1.99 -1.33
C LYS A 190 -9.41 0.96 -2.17
N MET A 191 -10.26 1.43 -3.08
CA MET A 191 -10.96 0.57 -4.02
C MET A 191 -9.98 -0.28 -4.85
N HIS A 192 -8.92 0.32 -5.40
CA HIS A 192 -7.89 -0.40 -6.18
C HIS A 192 -7.10 -1.43 -5.38
N PHE A 193 -6.93 -1.26 -4.07
CA PHE A 193 -6.34 -2.32 -3.25
C PHE A 193 -7.20 -3.59 -3.27
N LEU A 194 -8.52 -3.45 -3.17
CA LEU A 194 -9.42 -4.57 -2.92
C LEU A 194 -10.06 -5.16 -4.18
N MET A 195 -10.18 -4.39 -5.27
CA MET A 195 -10.81 -4.83 -6.53
C MET A 195 -10.23 -6.14 -7.08
N ARG A 196 -8.90 -6.31 -6.98
CA ARG A 196 -8.16 -7.49 -7.49
C ARG A 196 -7.59 -8.36 -6.36
N ALA A 197 -7.86 -8.02 -5.11
CA ALA A 197 -7.28 -8.70 -3.97
C ALA A 197 -7.76 -10.15 -3.91
N LYS A 198 -6.79 -11.05 -3.76
CA LYS A 198 -6.98 -12.46 -3.40
C LYS A 198 -6.33 -12.80 -2.06
N ALA A 199 -5.72 -11.83 -1.39
CA ALA A 199 -5.34 -11.91 0.01
C ALA A 199 -5.04 -10.51 0.52
N LEU A 200 -5.22 -10.32 1.83
CA LEU A 200 -4.75 -9.15 2.54
C LEU A 200 -3.81 -9.60 3.64
N VAL A 201 -2.61 -9.01 3.68
CA VAL A 201 -1.61 -9.30 4.70
C VAL A 201 -1.24 -8.00 5.40
N ALA A 202 -1.57 -7.90 6.69
CA ALA A 202 -1.29 -6.74 7.50
C ALA A 202 -0.20 -7.04 8.54
N PHE A 203 0.84 -6.23 8.51
CA PHE A 203 1.88 -6.16 9.53
C PHE A 203 1.57 -5.05 10.54
N PRO A 204 2.22 -5.04 11.72
CA PRO A 204 2.06 -3.97 12.70
C PRO A 204 2.24 -2.58 12.07
N GLY A 205 1.27 -1.71 12.35
CA GLY A 205 1.06 -0.48 11.62
C GLY A 205 0.41 0.62 12.45
N GLY A 206 0.24 1.78 11.83
CA GLY A 206 -0.47 2.93 12.42
C GLY A 206 -1.87 3.07 11.84
N PHE A 207 -2.45 4.27 11.94
CA PHE A 207 -3.82 4.54 11.49
C PHE A 207 -4.13 4.08 10.07
N GLY A 208 -3.24 4.33 9.10
CA GLY A 208 -3.47 3.87 7.72
C GLY A 208 -3.58 2.35 7.60
N THR A 209 -2.86 1.58 8.42
CA THR A 209 -2.97 0.11 8.41
C THR A 209 -4.29 -0.35 9.04
N PHE A 210 -4.73 0.30 10.13
CA PHE A 210 -6.02 0.00 10.74
C PHE A 210 -7.18 0.36 9.82
N ASP A 211 -7.13 1.52 9.18
CA ASP A 211 -8.13 2.01 8.25
C ASP A 211 -8.38 0.98 7.13
N GLU A 212 -7.32 0.56 6.43
CA GLU A 212 -7.42 -0.42 5.36
C GLU A 212 -7.83 -1.82 5.85
N LEU A 213 -7.34 -2.25 7.03
CA LEU A 213 -7.72 -3.54 7.62
C LEU A 213 -9.22 -3.58 7.95
N PHE A 214 -9.73 -2.57 8.65
CA PHE A 214 -11.13 -2.53 9.05
C PHE A 214 -12.07 -2.32 7.87
N GLU A 215 -11.65 -1.58 6.84
CA GLU A 215 -12.39 -1.49 5.60
C GLU A 215 -12.55 -2.86 4.93
N ALA A 216 -11.45 -3.60 4.77
CA ALA A 216 -11.51 -4.95 4.20
C ALA A 216 -12.38 -5.91 5.03
N LEU A 217 -12.20 -5.93 6.36
CA LEU A 217 -13.02 -6.76 7.26
C LEU A 217 -14.51 -6.40 7.15
N THR A 218 -14.85 -5.11 7.13
CA THR A 218 -16.24 -4.64 7.00
C THR A 218 -16.83 -5.06 5.65
N LEU A 219 -16.09 -4.92 4.55
CA LEU A 219 -16.55 -5.29 3.22
C LEU A 219 -16.78 -6.80 3.09
N ILE A 220 -15.92 -7.63 3.70
CA ILE A 220 -16.11 -9.09 3.73
C ILE A 220 -17.32 -9.45 4.61
N GLN A 221 -17.40 -8.89 5.82
CA GLN A 221 -18.49 -9.13 6.78
C GLN A 221 -19.86 -8.79 6.17
N THR A 222 -19.94 -7.66 5.47
CA THR A 222 -21.17 -7.17 4.81
C THR A 222 -21.42 -7.80 3.43
N ARG A 223 -20.55 -8.73 2.99
CA ARG A 223 -20.61 -9.40 1.68
C ARG A 223 -20.61 -8.43 0.49
N LYS A 224 -20.00 -7.26 0.65
CA LYS A 224 -19.78 -6.29 -0.42
C LYS A 224 -18.54 -6.62 -1.26
N MET A 225 -17.70 -7.53 -0.78
CA MET A 225 -16.64 -8.17 -1.55
C MET A 225 -16.61 -9.68 -1.32
N GLN A 226 -15.93 -10.39 -2.22
CA GLN A 226 -15.63 -11.82 -2.04
C GLN A 226 -14.80 -12.05 -0.77
N CYS A 227 -14.99 -13.19 -0.11
CA CYS A 227 -14.15 -13.57 1.02
C CYS A 227 -12.73 -13.86 0.50
N ILE A 228 -11.73 -13.30 1.18
CA ILE A 228 -10.30 -13.51 0.92
C ILE A 228 -9.61 -13.79 2.26
N PRO A 229 -8.47 -14.50 2.28
CA PRO A 229 -7.72 -14.68 3.51
C PRO A 229 -7.15 -13.33 3.98
N VAL A 230 -7.44 -12.98 5.24
CA VAL A 230 -6.85 -11.82 5.92
C VAL A 230 -5.85 -12.33 6.95
N VAL A 231 -4.58 -12.00 6.76
CA VAL A 231 -3.47 -12.50 7.58
C VAL A 231 -2.87 -11.35 8.38
N LEU A 232 -2.77 -11.54 9.69
CA LEU A 232 -2.25 -10.55 10.64
C LEU A 232 -0.93 -11.02 11.24
N PHE A 233 0.16 -10.31 10.95
CA PHE A 233 1.48 -10.65 11.48
C PHE A 233 1.68 -10.12 12.90
N GLY A 234 2.21 -10.98 13.78
CA GLY A 234 2.56 -10.63 15.15
C GLY A 234 1.34 -10.52 16.06
N ALA A 235 0.82 -11.66 16.54
CA ALA A 235 -0.41 -11.74 17.31
C ALA A 235 -0.41 -10.79 18.53
N GLU A 236 0.72 -10.72 19.24
CA GLU A 236 0.91 -9.87 20.41
C GLU A 236 0.56 -8.39 20.13
N PHE A 237 0.97 -7.85 18.98
CA PHE A 237 0.69 -6.46 18.62
C PHE A 237 -0.81 -6.21 18.47
N TRP A 238 -1.50 -7.07 17.74
CA TRP A 238 -2.92 -6.90 17.45
C TRP A 238 -3.80 -7.13 18.67
N GLN A 239 -3.45 -8.09 19.52
CA GLN A 239 -4.17 -8.36 20.77
C GLN A 239 -4.02 -7.22 21.78
N GLN A 240 -2.85 -6.56 21.83
CA GLN A 240 -2.67 -5.36 22.64
C GLN A 240 -3.38 -4.13 22.05
N ALA A 241 -3.42 -4.01 20.72
CA ALA A 241 -4.04 -2.87 20.06
C ALA A 241 -5.58 -2.93 20.08
N ILE A 242 -6.16 -4.12 19.90
CA ILE A 242 -7.61 -4.33 19.81
C ILE A 242 -8.00 -5.58 20.60
N ASN A 243 -8.91 -5.40 21.57
CA ASN A 243 -9.53 -6.51 22.25
C ASN A 243 -10.78 -6.98 21.46
N PHE A 244 -10.58 -7.91 20.52
CA PHE A 244 -11.67 -8.45 19.70
C PHE A 244 -12.71 -9.23 20.54
N ASP A 245 -12.28 -9.90 21.60
CA ASP A 245 -13.18 -10.67 22.48
C ASP A 245 -14.13 -9.73 23.23
N PHE A 246 -13.65 -8.55 23.62
CA PHE A 246 -14.49 -7.49 24.18
C PHE A 246 -15.51 -6.98 23.15
N LEU A 247 -15.12 -6.76 21.89
CA LEU A 247 -16.08 -6.35 20.85
C LEU A 247 -17.18 -7.40 20.61
N ILE A 248 -16.83 -8.69 20.72
CA ILE A 248 -17.79 -9.78 20.65
C ILE A 248 -18.70 -9.79 21.89
N SER A 249 -18.15 -9.62 23.10
CA SER A 249 -18.95 -9.62 24.33
C SER A 249 -19.92 -8.43 24.42
N GLU A 250 -19.53 -7.27 23.88
CA GLU A 250 -20.40 -6.10 23.76
C GLU A 250 -21.43 -6.25 22.62
N GLY A 251 -21.37 -7.33 21.83
CA GLY A 251 -22.32 -7.60 20.75
C GLY A 251 -22.20 -6.66 19.55
N VAL A 252 -21.08 -5.94 19.41
CA VAL A 252 -20.85 -5.01 18.28
C VAL A 252 -20.27 -5.71 17.05
N ILE A 253 -19.74 -6.92 17.22
CA ILE A 253 -19.42 -7.87 16.14
C ILE A 253 -19.88 -9.28 16.53
N ALA A 254 -20.10 -10.16 15.55
CA ALA A 254 -20.49 -11.54 15.82
C ALA A 254 -19.28 -12.42 16.17
N ALA A 255 -19.47 -13.48 16.95
CA ALA A 255 -18.39 -14.41 17.31
C ALA A 255 -17.67 -15.02 16.08
N LYS A 256 -18.43 -15.32 15.02
CA LYS A 256 -17.90 -15.81 13.73
C LYS A 256 -17.01 -14.80 13.00
N ASP A 257 -17.10 -13.50 13.32
CA ASP A 257 -16.28 -12.48 12.67
C ASP A 257 -14.81 -12.62 13.10
N ARG A 258 -14.54 -13.38 14.17
CA ARG A 258 -13.19 -13.83 14.54
C ARG A 258 -12.53 -14.69 13.46
N ASP A 259 -13.32 -15.42 12.69
CA ASP A 259 -12.84 -16.31 11.62
C ASP A 259 -12.45 -15.54 10.35
N LEU A 260 -12.70 -14.22 10.29
CA LEU A 260 -12.36 -13.38 9.15
C LEU A 260 -10.85 -13.18 8.97
N PHE A 261 -10.05 -13.43 10.01
CA PHE A 261 -8.60 -13.24 9.96
C PHE A 261 -7.84 -14.30 10.73
N THR A 262 -6.56 -14.46 10.40
CA THR A 262 -5.66 -15.42 11.05
C THR A 262 -4.37 -14.75 11.47
N PHE A 263 -3.92 -15.03 12.69
CA PHE A 263 -2.62 -14.56 13.18
C PHE A 263 -1.49 -15.49 12.73
N VAL A 264 -0.37 -14.90 12.35
CA VAL A 264 0.85 -15.61 11.97
C VAL A 264 2.09 -14.89 12.52
N GLU A 265 3.18 -15.63 12.66
CA GLU A 265 4.47 -15.10 13.08
C GLU A 265 5.52 -15.16 11.97
N THR A 266 5.33 -16.04 10.97
CA THR A 266 6.26 -16.23 9.87
C THR A 266 5.61 -16.11 8.48
N ALA A 267 6.44 -15.74 7.51
CA ALA A 267 6.09 -15.70 6.10
C ALA A 267 5.59 -17.06 5.59
N GLU A 268 6.21 -18.14 6.03
CA GLU A 268 5.82 -19.50 5.69
C GLU A 268 4.40 -19.83 6.21
N GLN A 269 4.08 -19.48 7.46
CA GLN A 269 2.72 -19.66 8.00
C GLN A 269 1.67 -18.87 7.20
N ALA A 270 1.99 -17.64 6.79
CA ALA A 270 1.09 -16.86 5.93
C ALA A 270 0.84 -17.54 4.58
N ILE A 271 1.88 -18.14 3.99
CA ILE A 271 1.78 -18.90 2.75
C ILE A 271 0.94 -20.18 2.92
N ASP A 272 1.01 -20.82 4.09
CA ASP A 272 0.18 -21.98 4.41
C ASP A 272 -1.30 -21.57 4.55
N VAL A 273 -1.60 -20.48 5.26
CA VAL A 273 -2.97 -19.93 5.35
C VAL A 273 -3.58 -19.65 3.97
N LEU A 274 -2.81 -19.02 3.07
CA LEU A 274 -3.25 -18.78 1.70
C LEU A 274 -3.49 -20.10 0.93
N GLN A 275 -2.62 -21.10 1.10
CA GLN A 275 -2.79 -22.40 0.44
C GLN A 275 -4.02 -23.15 0.92
N ASP A 276 -4.25 -23.16 2.23
CA ASP A 276 -5.38 -23.84 2.86
C ASP A 276 -6.70 -23.19 2.45
N PHE A 277 -6.76 -21.86 2.45
CA PHE A 277 -7.95 -21.11 2.01
C PHE A 277 -8.34 -21.45 0.57
N TYR A 278 -7.35 -21.55 -0.32
CA TYR A 278 -7.56 -21.83 -1.74
C TYR A 278 -7.50 -23.31 -2.11
N GLN A 279 -7.30 -24.22 -1.15
CA GLN A 279 -7.22 -25.67 -1.35
C GLN A 279 -6.23 -26.07 -2.45
N GLY A 280 -5.11 -25.34 -2.55
CA GLY A 280 -4.09 -25.56 -3.59
C GLY A 280 -4.51 -25.19 -5.02
N LYS A 281 -5.72 -24.67 -5.25
CA LYS A 281 -6.14 -24.12 -6.55
C LYS A 281 -5.73 -22.65 -6.63
N PRO A 282 -5.15 -22.16 -7.72
CA PRO A 282 -4.97 -20.73 -7.89
C PRO A 282 -6.35 -20.03 -7.91
N PRO A 283 -6.51 -18.86 -7.27
CA PRO A 283 -7.75 -18.11 -7.32
C PRO A 283 -8.08 -17.81 -8.78
N GLN A 284 -9.32 -18.10 -9.16
CA GLN A 284 -9.90 -17.62 -10.41
C GLN A 284 -10.17 -16.12 -10.33
#